data_AF-A0A5P2BKJ2-F1
#
_entry.id   AF-A0A5P2BKJ2-F1
#
_cell.length_a   1.000
_cell.length_b   1.000
_cell.length_c   1.000
_cell.angle_alpha   90.00
_cell.angle_beta   90.00
_cell.angle_gamma   90.00
#
_symmetry.space_group_name_H-M   'P 1'
#
loop_
_entity.id
_entity.type
_entity.pdbx_description
1 polymer ?
#
loop_
_entity_poly.entity_id
_entity_poly.type
_entity_poly.pdbx_seq_one_letter_code
_entity_poly.pdbx_strand_id
1 'polypeptide(L)'
;MPVRGAEPVRKQHPVPQDQPGRACTEQAPPEQTDPELLIAASILLADAALAARRTGAELTAAGASWRVGLQALRRPAWALGTTLSAARAMSNPAGLGLAANGGLVGETVRSLGAVARRRPACVAMAVDAFAMRIEAAAREHPSLAAPLAKRFTKAVVAGRRIEALRAARELVELLGVTRTLTTISPVVMELLALAGLLDENPTNDSFAWVTLTGGVPTTDPLFGLPAVLIRHLNPGPGRAERCEADAMLARVLARSGNDIVRYIDDISALGNHGLALLRRIDCTDGATRYVLLLPGTSFGRLSNSTPQDLVGAFDALLRTDTTYSRSARQVLVRAGVPEGAELMIVGHSLGGITAMNLACDLDFVSTYRLTHVVTVGSPIDTKRPVDPTTRIVSLVNQHDVIPGLDGRGPASAHDTPDSWVECAWLDETYDYPLSHAPQAYADTLRRGEVPHRDRVNRLITRYDGEIVGNQPYLVRDK
;
A
#
# COMPACT_ATOMS: atom_id res chain seq x y z
N MET A 1 -60.79 56.40 -28.16
CA MET A 1 -61.65 55.55 -27.30
C MET A 1 -60.86 55.18 -26.05
N PRO A 2 -61.51 55.11 -24.87
CA PRO A 2 -61.22 55.96 -23.70
C PRO A 2 -60.16 55.36 -22.73
N VAL A 3 -59.30 56.18 -22.06
CA VAL A 3 -59.47 56.79 -20.71
C VAL A 3 -59.25 55.75 -19.58
N ARG A 4 -58.24 55.82 -18.69
CA ARG A 4 -57.96 56.75 -17.56
C ARG A 4 -56.56 56.35 -17.00
N GLY A 5 -55.60 57.24 -16.70
CA GLY A 5 -55.57 58.22 -15.59
C GLY A 5 -55.08 57.55 -14.29
N ALA A 6 -54.07 57.99 -13.53
CA ALA A 6 -53.38 59.29 -13.44
C ALA A 6 -52.02 59.15 -12.68
N GLU A 7 -50.95 59.73 -13.24
CA GLU A 7 -50.05 60.79 -12.70
C GLU A 7 -49.66 60.91 -11.19
N PRO A 8 -48.62 61.69 -10.76
CA PRO A 8 -47.43 62.23 -11.49
C PRO A 8 -46.12 62.49 -10.64
N VAL A 9 -45.01 62.87 -11.33
CA VAL A 9 -44.05 64.00 -11.02
C VAL A 9 -43.11 63.89 -9.78
N ARG A 10 -41.81 64.25 -9.72
CA ARG A 10 -40.95 65.23 -10.45
C ARG A 10 -39.45 64.94 -10.22
N LYS A 11 -38.65 65.14 -11.28
CA LYS A 11 -37.31 65.77 -11.42
C LYS A 11 -36.36 65.83 -10.21
N GLN A 12 -35.08 65.46 -10.43
CA GLN A 12 -33.96 66.39 -10.65
C GLN A 12 -32.60 65.66 -10.82
N HIS A 13 -31.89 66.00 -11.91
CA HIS A 13 -30.42 66.02 -11.98
C HIS A 13 -30.01 67.51 -11.95
N PRO A 14 -28.89 67.93 -11.32
CA PRO A 14 -27.53 67.61 -11.81
C PRO A 14 -26.37 67.45 -10.77
N VAL A 15 -25.42 66.53 -11.04
CA VAL A 15 -23.91 66.63 -11.18
C VAL A 15 -23.10 67.62 -10.28
N PRO A 16 -21.81 67.42 -9.83
CA PRO A 16 -20.78 66.38 -10.09
C PRO A 16 -19.88 65.88 -8.88
N GLN A 17 -19.00 64.92 -9.20
CA GLN A 17 -17.57 64.78 -8.83
C GLN A 17 -17.10 63.93 -7.61
N ASP A 18 -16.34 62.89 -7.99
CA ASP A 18 -15.16 62.26 -7.38
C ASP A 18 -15.17 61.78 -5.92
N GLN A 19 -15.17 60.45 -5.77
CA GLN A 19 -14.19 59.73 -4.94
C GLN A 19 -14.07 58.25 -5.36
N PRO A 20 -12.87 57.65 -5.35
CA PRO A 20 -12.61 56.34 -5.93
C PRO A 20 -13.17 55.24 -5.03
N GLY A 21 -14.01 54.39 -5.62
CA GLY A 21 -14.46 53.15 -5.00
C GLY A 21 -13.25 52.28 -4.69
N ARG A 22 -13.09 51.91 -3.42
CA ARG A 22 -12.22 50.82 -2.98
C ARG A 22 -12.53 49.61 -3.86
N ALA A 23 -11.60 49.24 -4.72
CA ALA A 23 -11.58 47.91 -5.29
C ALA A 23 -11.48 46.95 -4.10
N CYS A 24 -12.57 46.24 -3.80
CA CYS A 24 -12.45 44.97 -3.11
C CYS A 24 -11.60 44.10 -4.04
N THR A 25 -10.30 44.02 -3.78
CA THR A 25 -9.51 42.86 -4.15
C THR A 25 -10.21 41.67 -3.51
N GLU A 26 -11.04 40.97 -4.29
CA GLU A 26 -11.25 39.55 -4.06
C GLU A 26 -9.86 38.93 -4.00
N GLN A 27 -9.43 38.59 -2.79
CA GLN A 27 -8.25 37.79 -2.61
C GLN A 27 -8.52 36.50 -3.38
N ALA A 28 -7.78 36.29 -4.47
CA ALA A 28 -7.71 34.98 -5.09
C ALA A 28 -7.53 33.95 -3.97
N PRO A 29 -8.28 32.82 -3.99
CA PRO A 29 -8.10 31.79 -2.98
C PRO A 29 -6.59 31.48 -2.89
N PRO A 30 -6.03 31.34 -1.67
CA PRO A 30 -4.60 31.16 -1.51
C PRO A 30 -4.15 30.05 -2.46
N GLU A 31 -3.17 30.36 -3.30
CA GLU A 31 -2.66 29.46 -4.34
C GLU A 31 -2.27 28.15 -3.64
N GLN A 32 -3.13 27.14 -3.78
CA GLN A 32 -2.93 25.88 -3.08
C GLN A 32 -1.72 25.21 -3.71
N THR A 33 -0.72 24.90 -2.89
CA THR A 33 0.51 24.23 -3.36
C THR A 33 0.17 23.01 -4.19
N ASP A 34 0.87 22.79 -5.29
CA ASP A 34 0.67 21.60 -6.12
C ASP A 34 0.85 20.31 -5.28
N PRO A 35 -0.06 19.32 -5.34
CA PRO A 35 0.14 18.00 -4.72
C PRO A 35 1.48 17.36 -5.09
N GLU A 36 1.94 17.50 -6.33
CA GLU A 36 3.24 16.97 -6.77
C GLU A 36 4.41 17.63 -6.02
N LEU A 37 4.32 18.95 -5.79
CA LEU A 37 5.32 19.68 -5.01
C LEU A 37 5.32 19.26 -3.54
N LEU A 38 4.16 18.93 -2.96
CA LEU A 38 4.08 18.40 -1.60
C LEU A 38 4.75 17.03 -1.50
N ILE A 39 4.52 16.15 -2.48
CA ILE A 39 5.19 14.84 -2.54
C ILE A 39 6.70 15.02 -2.69
N ALA A 40 7.17 15.87 -3.62
CA ALA A 40 8.59 16.16 -3.81
C ALA A 40 9.25 16.73 -2.54
N ALA A 41 8.60 17.66 -1.86
CA ALA A 41 9.07 18.20 -0.58
C ALA A 41 9.13 17.12 0.51
N SER A 42 8.14 16.21 0.55
CA SER A 42 8.13 15.09 1.49
C SER A 42 9.32 14.15 1.29
N ILE A 43 9.76 13.93 0.05
CA ILE A 43 10.92 13.09 -0.29
C ILE A 43 12.20 13.72 0.27
N LEU A 44 12.43 15.01 -0.01
CA LEU A 44 13.60 15.73 0.49
C LEU A 44 13.67 15.72 2.02
N LEU A 45 12.51 15.85 2.66
CA LEU A 45 12.41 15.86 4.13
C LEU A 45 12.62 14.45 4.72
N ALA A 46 12.12 13.42 4.03
CA ALA A 46 12.39 12.02 4.37
C ALA A 46 13.90 11.69 4.28
N ASP A 47 14.57 12.12 3.22
CA ASP A 47 16.01 11.93 3.05
C ASP A 47 16.81 12.63 4.15
N ALA A 48 16.45 13.87 4.48
CA ALA A 48 17.05 14.60 5.60
C ALA A 48 16.83 13.89 6.95
N ALA A 49 15.62 13.35 7.18
CA ALA A 49 15.29 12.58 8.37
C ALA A 49 16.16 11.33 8.51
N LEU A 50 16.37 10.61 7.41
CA LEU A 50 17.19 9.40 7.36
C LEU A 50 18.67 9.70 7.55
N ALA A 51 19.18 10.74 6.91
CA ALA A 51 20.57 11.19 7.08
C ALA A 51 20.85 11.57 8.54
N ALA A 52 19.93 12.32 9.17
CA ALA A 52 20.01 12.66 10.58
C ALA A 52 19.98 11.40 11.47
N ARG A 53 19.06 10.45 11.19
CA ARG A 53 18.98 9.20 11.95
C ARG A 53 20.25 8.35 11.83
N ARG A 54 20.81 8.19 10.62
CA ARG A 54 22.06 7.45 10.37
C ARG A 54 23.24 8.08 11.11
N THR A 55 23.38 9.39 11.01
CA THR A 55 24.44 10.14 11.71
C THR A 55 24.32 9.96 13.23
N GLY A 56 23.09 10.00 13.78
CA GLY A 56 22.84 9.71 15.19
C GLY A 56 23.26 8.30 15.61
N ALA A 57 22.97 7.29 14.78
CA ALA A 57 23.36 5.92 15.03
C ALA A 57 24.89 5.73 15.01
N GLU A 58 25.58 6.32 14.03
CA GLU A 58 27.05 6.29 13.94
C GLU A 58 27.72 6.96 15.15
N LEU A 59 27.22 8.14 15.56
CA LEU A 59 27.71 8.82 16.75
C LEU A 59 27.46 8.03 18.04
N THR A 60 26.29 7.39 18.14
CA THR A 60 25.96 6.52 19.28
C THR A 60 26.90 5.32 19.34
N ALA A 61 27.14 4.65 18.20
CA ALA A 61 28.04 3.51 18.11
C ALA A 61 29.50 3.91 18.40
N ALA A 62 29.94 5.06 17.89
CA ALA A 62 31.26 5.60 18.18
C ALA A 62 31.43 5.90 19.69
N GLY A 63 30.43 6.55 20.30
CA GLY A 63 30.42 6.86 21.74
C GLY A 63 30.35 5.63 22.64
N ALA A 64 29.65 4.57 22.22
CA ALA A 64 29.54 3.31 22.95
C ALA A 64 30.73 2.36 22.74
N SER A 65 31.72 2.73 21.91
CA SER A 65 32.89 1.90 21.63
C SER A 65 33.79 1.74 22.87
N TRP A 66 34.26 0.51 23.13
CA TRP A 66 35.22 0.22 24.20
C TRP A 66 36.51 1.06 24.11
N ARG A 67 36.90 1.47 22.89
CA ARG A 67 38.05 2.35 22.64
C ARG A 67 37.89 3.72 23.29
N VAL A 68 36.66 4.26 23.29
CA VAL A 68 36.33 5.51 23.97
C VAL A 68 36.42 5.33 25.49
N GLY A 69 35.95 4.19 26.01
CA GLY A 69 36.11 3.81 27.41
C GLY A 69 37.59 3.74 27.85
N LEU A 70 38.46 3.16 27.03
CA LEU A 70 39.90 3.12 27.30
C LEU A 70 40.58 4.49 27.24
N GLN A 71 40.19 5.34 26.29
CA GLN A 71 40.71 6.71 26.25
C GLN A 71 40.18 7.55 27.42
N ALA A 72 38.95 7.29 27.88
CA ALA A 72 38.38 7.94 29.05
C ALA A 72 39.16 7.63 30.33
N LEU A 73 39.63 6.40 30.50
CA LEU A 73 40.53 6.03 31.60
C LEU A 73 41.86 6.80 31.57
N ARG A 74 42.38 7.12 30.38
CA ARG A 74 43.65 7.86 30.21
C ARG A 74 43.49 9.38 30.28
N ARG A 75 42.34 9.91 29.86
CA ARG A 75 42.05 11.35 29.76
C ARG A 75 40.62 11.64 30.23
N PRO A 76 40.36 11.64 31.55
CA PRO A 76 39.01 11.74 32.09
C PRO A 76 38.32 13.07 31.73
N ALA A 77 39.04 14.19 31.79
CA ALA A 77 38.47 15.51 31.44
C ALA A 77 38.09 15.62 29.95
N TRP A 78 38.88 15.04 29.05
CA TRP A 78 38.57 15.00 27.62
C TRP A 78 37.35 14.12 27.34
N ALA A 79 37.27 12.96 27.98
CA ALA A 79 36.13 12.07 27.81
C ALA A 79 34.84 12.68 28.37
N LEU A 80 34.89 13.31 29.55
CA LEU A 80 33.75 14.02 30.11
C LEU A 80 33.30 15.17 29.19
N GLY A 81 34.24 15.96 28.65
CA GLY A 81 33.95 17.03 27.69
C GLY A 81 33.39 16.53 26.36
N THR A 82 33.93 15.41 25.84
CA THR A 82 33.47 14.80 24.57
C THR A 82 32.09 14.16 24.74
N THR A 83 31.86 13.42 25.82
CA THR A 83 30.55 12.83 26.14
C THR A 83 29.51 13.92 26.39
N LEU A 84 29.84 15.00 27.10
CA LEU A 84 28.92 16.14 27.28
C LEU A 84 28.67 16.90 25.98
N SER A 85 29.66 17.03 25.10
CA SER A 85 29.51 17.69 23.80
C SER A 85 28.71 16.84 22.82
N ALA A 86 28.94 15.53 22.80
CA ALA A 86 28.15 14.57 22.03
C ALA A 86 26.72 14.49 22.58
N ALA A 87 26.55 14.39 23.89
CA ALA A 87 25.25 14.45 24.54
C ALA A 87 24.53 15.76 24.20
N ARG A 88 25.20 16.92 24.30
CA ARG A 88 24.63 18.21 23.85
C ARG A 88 24.32 18.21 22.35
N ALA A 89 25.19 17.73 21.47
CA ALA A 89 24.91 17.68 20.04
C ALA A 89 23.70 16.78 19.70
N MET A 90 23.51 15.70 20.47
CA MET A 90 22.41 14.74 20.30
C MET A 90 21.11 15.15 21.00
N SER A 91 21.18 15.90 22.11
CA SER A 91 20.03 16.22 22.99
C SER A 91 19.69 17.71 23.11
N ASN A 92 20.54 18.62 22.60
CA ASN A 92 20.26 20.05 22.65
C ASN A 92 19.14 20.40 21.65
N PRO A 93 18.08 21.08 22.09
CA PRO A 93 16.98 21.54 21.22
C PRO A 93 17.39 22.52 20.11
N ALA A 94 18.58 23.13 20.18
CA ALA A 94 19.17 23.94 19.10
C ALA A 94 20.26 23.19 18.29
N GLY A 95 20.45 21.90 18.55
CA GLY A 95 21.45 21.04 17.89
C GLY A 95 20.88 20.26 16.70
N LEU A 96 21.67 19.33 16.15
CA LEU A 96 21.35 18.56 14.94
C LEU A 96 20.20 17.55 15.12
N GLY A 97 19.72 17.33 16.36
CA GLY A 97 18.51 16.55 16.67
C GLY A 97 18.57 15.07 16.27
N LEU A 98 19.76 14.47 16.39
CA LEU A 98 20.11 13.17 15.83
C LEU A 98 19.50 11.96 16.56
N ALA A 99 19.11 12.14 17.84
CA ALA A 99 18.72 11.09 18.79
C ALA A 99 19.73 9.93 18.94
N ALA A 100 19.86 9.41 20.16
CA ALA A 100 20.62 8.17 20.37
C ALA A 100 19.87 7.01 19.71
N ASN A 101 20.54 6.27 18.84
CA ASN A 101 19.93 5.19 18.05
C ASN A 101 20.92 4.03 17.87
N GLY A 102 20.43 2.79 17.89
CA GLY A 102 21.22 1.59 17.62
C GLY A 102 21.98 1.03 18.84
N GLY A 103 22.01 -0.30 18.94
CA GLY A 103 22.65 -1.05 20.02
C GLY A 103 21.94 -0.92 21.38
N LEU A 104 22.32 -1.78 22.34
CA LEU A 104 21.74 -1.83 23.69
C LEU A 104 21.77 -0.47 24.41
N VAL A 105 22.84 0.30 24.22
CA VAL A 105 23.06 1.62 24.86
C VAL A 105 22.18 2.71 24.23
N GLY A 106 22.05 2.72 22.90
CA GLY A 106 21.18 3.68 22.21
C GLY A 106 19.70 3.45 22.53
N GLU A 107 19.27 2.18 22.58
CA GLU A 107 17.90 1.81 22.94
C GLU A 107 17.55 2.16 24.40
N THR A 108 18.45 1.91 25.35
CA THR A 108 18.23 2.30 26.75
C THR A 108 18.21 3.81 26.94
N VAL A 109 19.10 4.56 26.27
CA VAL A 109 19.09 6.03 26.31
C VAL A 109 17.82 6.60 25.67
N ARG A 110 17.30 6.01 24.60
CA ARG A 110 16.03 6.44 23.99
C ARG A 110 14.83 6.15 24.89
N SER A 111 14.78 4.97 25.52
CA SER A 111 13.74 4.61 26.50
C SER A 111 13.76 5.50 27.75
N LEU A 112 14.93 5.96 28.18
CA LEU A 112 15.09 6.91 29.30
C LEU A 112 14.86 8.38 28.87
N GLY A 113 15.12 8.70 27.60
CA GLY A 113 14.98 10.03 27.00
C GLY A 113 13.54 10.42 26.62
N ALA A 114 12.59 9.48 26.66
CA ALA A 114 11.15 9.74 26.48
C ALA A 114 10.57 10.75 27.49
N VAL A 115 11.32 11.13 28.52
CA VAL A 115 10.97 12.17 29.50
C VAL A 115 11.16 13.60 28.94
N ALA A 116 11.87 13.78 27.82
CA ALA A 116 12.04 15.10 27.19
C ALA A 116 10.80 15.48 26.34
N ARG A 117 10.16 16.62 26.64
CA ARG A 117 8.89 17.08 26.02
C ARG A 117 8.95 17.44 24.52
N ARG A 118 10.08 17.26 23.80
CA ARG A 118 10.20 17.62 22.37
C ARG A 118 10.80 16.47 21.55
N ARG A 119 10.19 16.24 20.37
CA ARG A 119 10.56 15.21 19.40
C ARG A 119 11.97 15.46 18.84
N PRO A 120 12.80 14.42 18.62
CA PRO A 120 14.05 14.54 17.87
C PRO A 120 13.81 15.13 16.47
N ALA A 121 14.79 15.83 15.91
CA ALA A 121 14.64 16.46 14.59
C ALA A 121 14.39 15.44 13.48
N CYS A 122 15.04 14.27 13.54
CA CYS A 122 14.78 13.18 12.58
C CYS A 122 13.31 12.72 12.62
N VAL A 123 12.72 12.59 13.81
CA VAL A 123 11.32 12.23 13.99
C VAL A 123 10.39 13.36 13.55
N ALA A 124 10.72 14.62 13.86
CA ALA A 124 9.94 15.77 13.42
C ALA A 124 9.90 15.88 11.88
N MET A 125 11.05 15.76 11.22
CA MET A 125 11.15 15.75 9.76
C MET A 125 10.36 14.58 9.14
N ALA A 126 10.44 13.38 9.72
CA ALA A 126 9.65 12.23 9.26
C ALA A 126 8.13 12.47 9.41
N VAL A 127 7.69 13.04 10.54
CA VAL A 127 6.27 13.39 10.76
C VAL A 127 5.80 14.44 9.76
N ASP A 128 6.60 15.48 9.52
CA ASP A 128 6.28 16.53 8.56
C ASP A 128 6.23 15.98 7.13
N ALA A 129 7.11 15.03 6.78
CA ALA A 129 7.07 14.35 5.49
C ALA A 129 5.76 13.56 5.31
N PHE A 130 5.35 12.77 6.31
CA PHE A 130 4.06 12.10 6.28
C PHE A 130 2.89 13.08 6.24
N ALA A 131 2.96 14.20 6.96
CA ALA A 131 1.93 15.22 6.93
C ALA A 131 1.77 15.84 5.53
N MET A 132 2.87 16.09 4.82
CA MET A 132 2.84 16.56 3.44
C MET A 132 2.19 15.56 2.49
N ARG A 133 2.51 14.26 2.63
CA ARG A 133 1.88 13.17 1.86
C ARG A 133 0.38 13.06 2.12
N ILE A 134 -0.02 13.15 3.39
CA ILE A 134 -1.43 13.13 3.78
C ILE A 134 -2.19 14.33 3.20
N GLU A 135 -1.59 15.52 3.23
CA GLU A 135 -2.20 16.73 2.67
C GLU A 135 -2.25 16.70 1.15
N ALA A 136 -1.26 16.10 0.47
CA ALA A 136 -1.28 15.86 -0.98
C ALA A 136 -2.44 14.92 -1.35
N ALA A 137 -2.54 13.76 -0.70
CA ALA A 137 -3.64 12.82 -0.92
C ALA A 137 -5.01 13.43 -0.59
N ALA A 138 -5.12 14.28 0.44
CA ALA A 138 -6.37 14.95 0.76
C ALA A 138 -6.83 15.94 -0.32
N ARG A 139 -5.93 16.41 -1.20
CA ARG A 139 -6.28 17.30 -2.33
C ARG A 139 -6.84 16.51 -3.50
N GLU A 140 -6.40 15.27 -3.68
CA GLU A 140 -6.86 14.39 -4.76
C GLU A 140 -8.09 13.56 -4.35
N HIS A 141 -8.32 13.36 -3.05
CA HIS A 141 -9.41 12.55 -2.51
C HIS A 141 -10.38 13.39 -1.64
N PRO A 142 -11.53 13.84 -2.18
CA PRO A 142 -12.48 14.71 -1.48
C PRO A 142 -13.03 14.15 -0.17
N SER A 143 -13.16 12.82 -0.06
CA SER A 143 -13.61 12.16 1.18
C SER A 143 -12.61 12.35 2.33
N LEU A 144 -11.32 12.35 2.03
CA LEU A 144 -10.25 12.60 3.00
C LEU A 144 -10.16 14.09 3.39
N ALA A 145 -10.57 14.99 2.49
CA ALA A 145 -10.67 16.42 2.75
C ALA A 145 -11.84 16.79 3.70
N ALA A 146 -12.80 15.89 3.91
CA ALA A 146 -13.97 16.15 4.75
C ALA A 146 -13.56 16.59 6.17
N PRO A 147 -14.29 17.52 6.82
CA PRO A 147 -13.86 18.12 8.09
C PRO A 147 -13.50 17.10 9.19
N LEU A 148 -14.28 16.02 9.29
CA LEU A 148 -14.08 14.98 10.30
C LEU A 148 -12.87 14.09 9.99
N ALA A 149 -12.67 13.73 8.72
CA ALA A 149 -11.49 13.01 8.25
C ALA A 149 -10.22 13.84 8.44
N LYS A 150 -10.25 15.14 8.08
CA LYS A 150 -9.15 16.09 8.29
C LYS A 150 -8.85 16.31 9.77
N ARG A 151 -9.86 16.30 10.65
CA ARG A 151 -9.66 16.35 12.11
C ARG A 151 -8.95 15.10 12.61
N PHE A 152 -9.36 13.92 12.14
CA PHE A 152 -8.70 12.66 12.48
C PHE A 152 -7.23 12.62 12.04
N THR A 153 -6.94 12.90 10.75
CA THR A 153 -5.57 12.88 10.24
C THR A 153 -4.67 13.91 10.95
N LYS A 154 -5.17 15.13 11.19
CA LYS A 154 -4.44 16.15 11.98
C LYS A 154 -4.16 15.71 13.41
N ALA A 155 -5.09 15.02 14.07
CA ALA A 155 -4.87 14.51 15.41
C ALA A 155 -3.79 13.41 15.44
N VAL A 156 -3.75 12.55 14.42
CA VAL A 156 -2.70 11.53 14.25
C VAL A 156 -1.33 12.17 14.01
N VAL A 157 -1.21 13.10 13.06
CA VAL A 157 0.03 13.87 12.79
C VAL A 157 0.53 14.60 14.04
N ALA A 158 -0.39 15.20 14.79
CA ALA A 158 -0.08 15.88 16.05
C ALA A 158 0.29 14.92 17.20
N GLY A 159 0.13 13.61 17.05
CA GLY A 159 0.36 12.61 18.10
C GLY A 159 -0.65 12.67 19.24
N ARG A 160 -1.83 13.28 19.03
CA ARG A 160 -2.86 13.47 20.06
C ARG A 160 -3.78 12.25 20.12
N ARG A 161 -3.27 11.16 20.71
CA ARG A 161 -3.92 9.82 20.70
C ARG A 161 -5.41 9.83 21.11
N ILE A 162 -5.77 10.56 22.16
CA ILE A 162 -7.15 10.63 22.64
C ILE A 162 -8.06 11.35 21.64
N GLU A 163 -7.58 12.45 21.03
CA GLU A 163 -8.36 13.18 20.03
C GLU A 163 -8.48 12.38 18.73
N ALA A 164 -7.41 11.70 18.32
CA ALA A 164 -7.43 10.80 17.18
C ALA A 164 -8.44 9.66 17.39
N LEU A 165 -8.45 9.03 18.57
CA LEU A 165 -9.42 7.98 18.90
C LEU A 165 -10.86 8.51 18.90
N ARG A 166 -11.10 9.71 19.45
CA ARG A 166 -12.43 10.35 19.41
C ARG A 166 -12.87 10.64 17.99
N ALA A 167 -12.01 11.27 17.18
CA ALA A 167 -12.31 11.59 15.79
C ALA A 167 -12.54 10.33 14.94
N ALA A 168 -11.77 9.26 15.18
CA ALA A 168 -11.99 7.96 14.54
C ALA A 168 -13.34 7.35 14.94
N ARG A 169 -13.70 7.43 16.23
CA ARG A 169 -15.00 6.94 16.71
C ARG A 169 -16.17 7.71 16.11
N GLU A 170 -16.06 9.05 16.04
CA GLU A 170 -17.04 9.91 15.39
C GLU A 170 -17.15 9.61 13.87
N LEU A 171 -16.04 9.33 13.19
CA LEU A 171 -16.05 8.90 11.78
C LEU A 171 -16.81 7.59 11.61
N VAL A 172 -16.53 6.60 12.46
CA VAL A 172 -17.20 5.30 12.42
C VAL A 172 -18.69 5.43 12.76
N GLU A 173 -19.06 6.29 13.71
CA GLU A 173 -20.45 6.56 14.05
C GLU A 173 -21.21 7.25 12.89
N LEU A 174 -20.55 8.16 12.17
CA LEU A 174 -21.15 8.90 11.05
C LEU A 174 -21.23 8.08 9.75
N LEU A 175 -20.15 7.40 9.39
CA LEU A 175 -19.98 6.75 8.09
C LEU A 175 -20.13 5.23 8.14
N GLY A 176 -20.08 4.63 9.34
CA GLY A 176 -19.85 3.21 9.51
C GLY A 176 -18.37 2.83 9.34
N VAL A 177 -18.00 1.63 9.79
CA VAL A 177 -16.62 1.12 9.74
C VAL A 177 -16.09 1.09 8.30
N THR A 178 -16.89 0.56 7.39
CA THR A 178 -16.54 0.33 6.00
C THR A 178 -16.17 1.60 5.24
N ARG A 179 -17.06 2.61 5.29
CA ARG A 179 -16.85 3.87 4.59
C ARG A 179 -15.77 4.71 5.29
N THR A 180 -15.59 4.53 6.61
CA THR A 180 -14.43 5.10 7.32
C THR A 180 -13.12 4.54 6.78
N LEU A 181 -12.99 3.21 6.64
CA LEU A 181 -11.80 2.57 6.06
C LEU A 181 -11.53 3.07 4.63
N THR A 182 -12.58 3.17 3.81
CA THR A 182 -12.49 3.72 2.45
C THR A 182 -12.06 5.19 2.44
N THR A 183 -12.51 5.98 3.43
CA THR A 183 -12.17 7.40 3.52
C THR A 183 -10.70 7.63 3.88
N ILE A 184 -10.13 6.77 4.74
CA ILE A 184 -8.74 6.91 5.21
C ILE A 184 -7.74 6.08 4.40
N SER A 185 -8.22 5.23 3.48
CA SER A 185 -7.37 4.32 2.71
C SER A 185 -6.26 5.00 1.92
N PRO A 186 -6.41 6.20 1.35
CA PRO A 186 -5.34 6.81 0.57
C PRO A 186 -4.08 7.09 1.41
N VAL A 187 -4.23 7.14 2.74
CA VAL A 187 -3.19 7.52 3.70
C VAL A 187 -3.04 6.50 4.84
N VAL A 188 -3.62 5.30 4.72
CA VAL A 188 -3.66 4.34 5.83
C VAL A 188 -2.26 3.93 6.28
N MET A 189 -1.32 3.83 5.34
CA MET A 189 0.07 3.47 5.63
C MET A 189 0.81 4.59 6.36
N GLU A 190 0.59 5.85 5.96
CA GLU A 190 1.10 7.04 6.62
C GLU A 190 0.56 7.15 8.06
N LEU A 191 -0.73 6.85 8.26
CA LEU A 191 -1.36 6.88 9.58
C LEU A 191 -0.83 5.77 10.49
N LEU A 192 -0.63 4.55 9.98
CA LEU A 192 -0.01 3.46 10.72
C LEU A 192 1.47 3.76 11.04
N ALA A 193 2.20 4.33 10.09
CA ALA A 193 3.58 4.76 10.28
C ALA A 193 3.69 5.85 11.34
N LEU A 194 2.81 6.85 11.31
CA LEU A 194 2.74 7.90 12.34
C LEU A 194 2.34 7.33 13.70
N ALA A 195 1.43 6.35 13.75
CA ALA A 195 1.05 5.69 14.99
C ALA A 195 2.26 5.01 15.63
N GLY A 196 3.03 4.24 14.87
CA GLY A 196 4.25 3.61 15.36
C GLY A 196 5.34 4.62 15.74
N LEU A 197 5.61 5.61 14.88
CA LEU A 197 6.66 6.59 15.13
C LEU A 197 6.39 7.49 16.37
N LEU A 198 5.12 7.66 16.75
CA LEU A 198 4.69 8.52 17.86
C LEU A 198 4.22 7.72 19.08
N ASP A 199 4.28 6.38 19.06
CA ASP A 199 3.81 5.56 20.18
C ASP A 199 4.82 5.46 21.35
N GLU A 200 6.02 6.03 21.18
CA GLU A 200 7.20 5.94 22.08
C GLU A 200 7.75 4.50 22.21
N ASN A 201 7.31 3.55 21.38
CA ASN A 201 7.73 2.16 21.41
C ASN A 201 8.91 1.89 20.43
N PRO A 202 10.12 1.59 20.95
CA PRO A 202 11.29 1.17 20.16
C PRO A 202 11.07 0.21 19.01
N THR A 203 10.22 -0.78 19.25
CA THR A 203 10.22 -2.01 18.47
C THR A 203 9.36 -1.88 17.22
N ASN A 204 8.55 -0.84 17.14
CA ASN A 204 7.58 -0.56 16.08
C ASN A 204 8.12 0.44 15.03
N ASP A 205 8.97 1.39 15.45
CA ASP A 205 9.46 2.50 14.60
C ASP A 205 10.02 2.06 13.24
N SER A 206 10.56 0.84 13.13
CA SER A 206 11.09 0.30 11.87
C SER A 206 10.06 0.33 10.74
N PHE A 207 8.79 0.02 11.02
CA PHE A 207 7.72 0.12 10.02
C PHE A 207 7.64 1.55 9.47
N ALA A 208 7.60 2.55 10.37
CA ALA A 208 7.50 3.95 9.98
C ALA A 208 8.67 4.42 9.11
N TRP A 209 9.90 4.05 9.47
CA TRP A 209 11.07 4.45 8.70
C TRP A 209 11.15 3.77 7.34
N VAL A 210 10.65 2.54 7.22
CA VAL A 210 10.59 1.83 5.95
C VAL A 210 9.50 2.41 5.05
N THR A 211 8.30 2.69 5.58
CA THR A 211 7.22 3.39 4.87
C THR A 211 7.65 4.80 4.43
N LEU A 212 8.44 5.49 5.25
CA LEU A 212 9.00 6.80 4.90
C LEU A 212 9.88 6.71 3.64
N THR A 213 10.69 5.66 3.53
CA THR A 213 11.51 5.36 2.33
C THR A 213 10.76 4.68 1.20
N GLY A 214 9.49 4.28 1.39
CA GLY A 214 8.75 3.38 0.51
C GLY A 214 9.45 2.03 0.26
N GLY A 215 10.20 1.55 1.24
CA GLY A 215 10.74 0.20 1.23
C GLY A 215 9.69 -0.83 1.63
N VAL A 216 10.04 -2.11 1.52
CA VAL A 216 9.18 -3.22 1.96
C VAL A 216 9.26 -3.35 3.48
N PRO A 217 8.16 -3.15 4.24
CA PRO A 217 8.19 -3.35 5.68
C PRO A 217 8.70 -4.76 6.01
N THR A 218 9.47 -4.89 7.09
CA THR A 218 9.91 -6.21 7.61
C THR A 218 9.27 -6.54 8.95
N THR A 219 8.41 -5.64 9.42
CA THR A 219 7.69 -5.71 10.69
C THR A 219 6.21 -5.40 10.44
N ASP A 220 5.33 -6.04 11.19
CA ASP A 220 3.90 -5.72 11.12
C ASP A 220 3.62 -4.29 11.64
N PRO A 221 2.69 -3.55 11.00
CA PRO A 221 2.34 -2.17 11.37
C PRO A 221 1.68 -2.00 12.75
N LEU A 222 1.02 -3.03 13.29
CA LEU A 222 0.23 -2.89 14.51
C LEU A 222 1.02 -3.21 15.79
N PHE A 223 1.91 -4.19 15.73
CA PHE A 223 2.64 -4.73 16.87
C PHE A 223 4.16 -4.72 16.69
N GLY A 224 4.68 -4.34 15.52
CA GLY A 224 6.12 -4.30 15.25
C GLY A 224 6.76 -5.69 15.19
N LEU A 225 5.97 -6.75 14.96
CA LEU A 225 6.48 -8.13 14.98
C LEU A 225 7.37 -8.38 13.75
N PRO A 226 8.61 -8.89 13.91
CA PRO A 226 9.49 -9.20 12.79
C PRO A 226 8.90 -10.29 11.88
N ALA A 227 9.10 -10.17 10.56
CA ALA A 227 8.68 -11.17 9.56
C ALA A 227 9.21 -12.59 9.86
N VAL A 228 10.37 -12.70 10.54
CA VAL A 228 10.93 -13.98 10.99
C VAL A 228 10.05 -14.66 12.05
N LEU A 229 9.39 -13.88 12.91
CA LEU A 229 8.45 -14.41 13.90
C LEU A 229 7.14 -14.84 13.23
N ILE A 230 6.70 -14.10 12.20
CA ILE A 230 5.51 -14.42 11.39
C ILE A 230 5.68 -15.77 10.66
N ARG A 231 6.90 -16.12 10.23
CA ARG A 231 7.21 -17.45 9.65
C ARG A 231 6.76 -18.62 10.55
N HIS A 232 6.84 -18.47 11.87
CA HIS A 232 6.41 -19.51 12.80
C HIS A 232 4.88 -19.64 12.90
N LEU A 233 4.13 -18.61 12.47
CA LEU A 233 2.67 -18.62 12.43
C LEU A 233 2.14 -19.34 11.18
N ASN A 234 2.92 -19.43 10.08
CA ASN A 234 2.50 -20.11 8.85
C ASN A 234 3.55 -21.12 8.29
N PRO A 235 3.83 -22.23 8.99
CA PRO A 235 4.91 -23.17 8.64
C PRO A 235 4.51 -24.25 7.60
N GLY A 236 3.32 -24.18 7.02
CA GLY A 236 2.77 -25.27 6.21
C GLY A 236 3.61 -25.57 4.97
N PRO A 237 3.93 -26.84 4.63
CA PRO A 237 4.73 -27.14 3.43
C PRO A 237 4.06 -26.71 2.12
N GLY A 238 2.77 -26.37 2.16
CA GLY A 238 1.94 -26.12 0.99
C GLY A 238 1.57 -27.43 0.31
N ARG A 239 0.28 -27.66 0.10
CA ARG A 239 -0.24 -28.83 -0.62
C ARG A 239 -1.27 -28.39 -1.64
N ALA A 240 -1.33 -29.09 -2.76
CA ALA A 240 -2.34 -28.92 -3.78
C ALA A 240 -2.93 -30.28 -4.14
N GLU A 241 -4.23 -30.49 -3.94
CA GLU A 241 -4.93 -31.73 -4.31
C GLU A 241 -5.85 -31.46 -5.50
N ARG A 242 -5.73 -32.25 -6.57
CA ARG A 242 -6.66 -32.13 -7.70
C ARG A 242 -8.06 -32.45 -7.19
N CYS A 243 -9.02 -31.57 -7.49
CA CYS A 243 -10.41 -31.78 -7.14
C CYS A 243 -11.28 -31.72 -8.39
N GLU A 244 -12.48 -32.27 -8.32
CA GLU A 244 -13.50 -32.09 -9.36
C GLU A 244 -14.27 -30.80 -9.05
N ALA A 245 -14.65 -30.08 -10.11
CA ALA A 245 -15.50 -28.91 -9.96
C ALA A 245 -16.90 -29.34 -9.52
N ASP A 246 -17.47 -28.66 -8.51
CA ASP A 246 -18.88 -28.85 -8.19
C ASP A 246 -19.78 -28.37 -9.35
N ALA A 247 -21.08 -28.66 -9.27
CA ALA A 247 -22.02 -28.34 -10.35
C ALA A 247 -22.11 -26.83 -10.65
N MET A 248 -21.85 -25.95 -9.69
CA MET A 248 -21.89 -24.51 -9.88
C MET A 248 -20.60 -24.03 -10.54
N LEU A 249 -19.44 -24.44 -10.01
CA LEU A 249 -18.13 -24.13 -10.57
C LEU A 249 -18.01 -24.67 -11.99
N ALA A 250 -18.45 -25.91 -12.26
CA ALA A 250 -18.43 -26.49 -13.59
C ALA A 250 -19.25 -25.68 -14.62
N ARG A 251 -20.41 -25.13 -14.22
CA ARG A 251 -21.22 -24.26 -15.09
C ARG A 251 -20.57 -22.90 -15.36
N VAL A 252 -19.80 -22.38 -14.41
CA VAL A 252 -19.02 -21.16 -14.65
C VAL A 252 -17.87 -21.47 -15.58
N LEU A 253 -17.10 -22.54 -15.30
CA LEU A 253 -15.92 -22.92 -16.08
C LEU A 253 -16.27 -23.34 -17.53
N ALA A 254 -17.49 -23.84 -17.78
CA ALA A 254 -17.99 -24.09 -19.13
C ALA A 254 -18.16 -22.83 -19.98
N ARG A 255 -18.20 -21.65 -19.35
CA ARG A 255 -18.30 -20.33 -20.00
C ARG A 255 -17.00 -19.55 -19.90
N SER A 256 -15.90 -20.16 -19.46
CA SER A 256 -14.60 -19.50 -19.40
C SER A 256 -14.13 -19.06 -20.79
N GLY A 257 -13.18 -18.12 -20.81
CA GLY A 257 -12.52 -17.66 -22.02
C GLY A 257 -11.13 -17.14 -21.69
N ASN A 258 -10.34 -16.85 -22.73
CA ASN A 258 -8.99 -16.31 -22.60
C ASN A 258 -9.01 -14.78 -22.68
N ASP A 259 -9.77 -14.16 -21.80
CA ASP A 259 -9.96 -12.71 -21.68
C ASP A 259 -9.87 -12.32 -20.21
N ILE A 260 -9.36 -11.11 -19.92
CA ILE A 260 -9.12 -10.67 -18.55
C ILE A 260 -10.38 -10.70 -17.67
N VAL A 261 -11.54 -10.30 -18.20
CA VAL A 261 -12.81 -10.32 -17.47
C VAL A 261 -13.18 -11.77 -17.14
N ARG A 262 -13.00 -12.71 -18.08
CA ARG A 262 -13.24 -14.14 -17.84
C ARG A 262 -12.30 -14.74 -16.81
N TYR A 263 -11.01 -14.38 -16.81
CA TYR A 263 -10.10 -14.83 -15.76
C TYR A 263 -10.52 -14.32 -14.37
N ILE A 264 -11.00 -13.08 -14.28
CA ILE A 264 -11.52 -12.51 -13.02
C ILE A 264 -12.82 -13.18 -12.60
N ASP A 265 -13.74 -13.45 -13.55
CA ASP A 265 -14.99 -14.20 -13.28
C ASP A 265 -14.69 -15.61 -12.75
N ASP A 266 -13.72 -16.30 -13.36
CA ASP A 266 -13.28 -17.62 -12.92
C ASP A 266 -12.68 -17.57 -11.51
N ILE A 267 -11.83 -16.57 -11.21
CA ILE A 267 -11.30 -16.32 -9.85
C ILE A 267 -12.43 -16.09 -8.85
N SER A 268 -13.41 -15.26 -9.22
CA SER A 268 -14.61 -14.99 -8.41
C SER A 268 -15.37 -16.28 -8.09
N ALA A 269 -15.50 -17.19 -9.08
CA ALA A 269 -16.23 -18.44 -8.91
C ALA A 269 -15.48 -19.50 -8.09
N LEU A 270 -14.14 -19.49 -8.10
CA LEU A 270 -13.35 -20.31 -7.18
C LEU A 270 -13.58 -19.90 -5.72
N GLY A 271 -13.82 -18.61 -5.49
CA GLY A 271 -14.01 -18.04 -4.16
C GLY A 271 -12.76 -18.17 -3.27
N ASN A 272 -12.92 -17.81 -2.00
CA ASN A 272 -11.80 -17.72 -1.05
C ASN A 272 -11.77 -18.93 -0.10
N HIS A 273 -11.98 -20.12 -0.67
CA HIS A 273 -12.11 -21.39 0.04
C HIS A 273 -10.94 -22.34 -0.19
N GLY A 274 -9.78 -21.80 -0.57
CA GLY A 274 -8.58 -22.60 -0.83
C GLY A 274 -8.62 -23.32 -2.17
N LEU A 275 -9.25 -22.76 -3.20
CA LEU A 275 -9.17 -23.29 -4.56
C LEU A 275 -8.18 -22.46 -5.39
N ALA A 276 -7.51 -23.12 -6.33
CA ALA A 276 -6.75 -22.53 -7.43
C ALA A 276 -7.14 -23.25 -8.72
N LEU A 277 -7.02 -22.59 -9.88
CA LEU A 277 -7.32 -23.21 -11.17
C LEU A 277 -6.10 -23.18 -12.07
N LEU A 278 -5.69 -24.34 -12.57
CA LEU A 278 -4.75 -24.43 -13.67
C LEU A 278 -5.52 -24.62 -14.98
N ARG A 279 -5.33 -23.69 -15.90
CA ARG A 279 -5.86 -23.75 -17.26
C ARG A 279 -4.76 -24.12 -18.23
N ARG A 280 -5.04 -25.05 -19.14
CA ARG A 280 -4.20 -25.38 -20.29
C ARG A 280 -4.88 -24.89 -21.57
N ILE A 281 -4.12 -24.22 -22.42
CA ILE A 281 -4.60 -23.58 -23.64
C ILE A 281 -3.75 -24.06 -24.81
N ASP A 282 -4.39 -24.56 -25.86
CA ASP A 282 -3.76 -24.75 -27.15
C ASP A 282 -3.91 -23.45 -27.93
N CYS A 283 -2.82 -22.69 -28.00
CA CYS A 283 -2.81 -21.33 -28.49
C CYS A 283 -2.86 -21.28 -30.02
N THR A 284 -3.30 -20.14 -30.55
CA THR A 284 -3.45 -19.89 -31.99
C THR A 284 -2.14 -19.98 -32.77
N ASP A 285 -1.00 -19.81 -32.12
CA ASP A 285 0.34 -19.99 -32.69
C ASP A 285 0.85 -21.44 -32.62
N GLY A 286 0.02 -22.38 -32.18
CA GLY A 286 0.32 -23.80 -32.08
C GLY A 286 1.06 -24.21 -30.81
N ALA A 287 1.40 -23.28 -29.91
CA ALA A 287 2.01 -23.59 -28.63
C ALA A 287 0.95 -23.97 -27.57
N THR A 288 1.27 -24.93 -26.71
CA THR A 288 0.48 -25.16 -25.50
C THR A 288 1.00 -24.29 -24.36
N ARG A 289 0.12 -23.48 -23.76
CA ARG A 289 0.46 -22.58 -22.64
C ARG A 289 -0.44 -22.78 -21.45
N TYR A 290 0.01 -22.29 -20.30
CA TYR A 290 -0.68 -22.48 -19.03
C TYR A 290 -1.05 -21.15 -18.38
N VAL A 291 -2.23 -21.10 -17.77
CA VAL A 291 -2.67 -19.96 -16.95
C VAL A 291 -3.03 -20.48 -15.56
N LEU A 292 -2.37 -19.95 -14.53
CA LEU A 292 -2.69 -20.25 -13.14
C LEU A 292 -3.52 -19.11 -12.54
N LEU A 293 -4.73 -19.42 -12.10
CA LEU A 293 -5.64 -18.46 -11.45
C LEU A 293 -5.59 -18.65 -9.93
N LEU A 294 -5.28 -17.56 -9.23
CA LEU A 294 -5.10 -17.54 -7.77
C LEU A 294 -6.11 -16.57 -7.12
N PRO A 295 -7.13 -17.08 -6.42
CA PRO A 295 -8.02 -16.27 -5.60
C PRO A 295 -7.35 -15.64 -4.38
N GLY A 296 -8.00 -14.61 -3.85
CA GLY A 296 -7.63 -13.90 -2.62
C GLY A 296 -8.05 -14.62 -1.33
N THR A 297 -8.17 -13.86 -0.24
CA THR A 297 -8.50 -14.37 1.12
C THR A 297 -9.90 -14.02 1.58
N SER A 298 -10.42 -14.83 2.51
CA SER A 298 -11.62 -14.45 3.25
C SER A 298 -11.23 -13.54 4.43
N PHE A 299 -11.51 -12.24 4.34
CA PHE A 299 -11.24 -11.25 5.41
C PHE A 299 -12.00 -11.49 6.74
N GLY A 300 -12.88 -12.49 6.81
CA GLY A 300 -13.75 -12.74 7.96
C GLY A 300 -13.18 -13.64 9.07
N ARG A 301 -11.98 -14.23 8.94
CA ARG A 301 -11.41 -15.16 9.95
C ARG A 301 -9.90 -14.97 10.14
N LEU A 302 -9.47 -14.87 11.40
CA LEU A 302 -8.07 -14.71 11.84
C LEU A 302 -7.17 -15.90 11.46
N SER A 303 -7.74 -17.09 11.29
CA SER A 303 -7.04 -18.28 10.79
C SER A 303 -8.06 -19.30 10.26
N ASN A 304 -7.73 -19.98 9.16
CA ASN A 304 -8.46 -21.14 8.63
C ASN A 304 -7.47 -22.26 8.27
N SER A 305 -7.97 -23.44 7.87
CA SER A 305 -7.14 -24.56 7.35
C SER A 305 -6.58 -24.33 5.94
N THR A 306 -6.62 -23.08 5.44
CA THR A 306 -6.22 -22.70 4.08
C THR A 306 -5.22 -21.54 4.13
N PRO A 307 -4.28 -21.45 3.17
CA PRO A 307 -3.29 -20.37 3.12
C PRO A 307 -3.88 -18.97 2.88
N GLN A 308 -5.18 -18.91 2.62
CA GLN A 308 -5.95 -17.73 2.21
C GLN A 308 -6.62 -17.04 3.42
N ASP A 309 -5.85 -16.77 4.48
CA ASP A 309 -6.28 -16.01 5.67
C ASP A 309 -5.53 -14.68 5.83
N LEU A 310 -5.96 -13.85 6.79
CA LEU A 310 -5.37 -12.52 7.02
C LEU A 310 -3.87 -12.61 7.36
N VAL A 311 -3.47 -13.64 8.13
CA VAL A 311 -2.06 -13.89 8.50
C VAL A 311 -1.24 -14.27 7.26
N GLY A 312 -1.78 -15.10 6.38
CA GLY A 312 -1.18 -15.47 5.09
C GLY A 312 -1.05 -14.29 4.14
N ALA A 313 -2.03 -13.36 4.15
CA ALA A 313 -1.93 -12.11 3.38
C ALA A 313 -0.77 -11.23 3.85
N PHE A 314 -0.60 -11.08 5.17
CA PHE A 314 0.54 -10.37 5.74
C PHE A 314 1.88 -11.09 5.52
N ASP A 315 1.95 -12.41 5.69
CA ASP A 315 3.16 -13.18 5.40
C ASP A 315 3.60 -13.02 3.94
N ALA A 316 2.64 -13.05 2.99
CA ALA A 316 2.93 -12.90 1.57
C ALA A 316 3.37 -11.49 1.16
N LEU A 317 2.91 -10.45 1.88
CA LEU A 317 3.43 -9.10 1.69
C LEU A 317 4.92 -9.04 2.02
N LEU A 318 5.31 -9.61 3.17
CA LEU A 318 6.64 -9.47 3.74
C LEU A 318 7.66 -10.49 3.19
N ARG A 319 7.19 -11.64 2.70
CA ARG A 319 8.03 -12.77 2.29
C ARG A 319 7.59 -13.36 0.95
N THR A 320 8.55 -13.86 0.18
CA THR A 320 8.31 -14.57 -1.09
C THR A 320 7.96 -16.04 -0.87
N ASP A 321 8.64 -16.72 0.06
CA ASP A 321 8.37 -18.12 0.40
C ASP A 321 7.25 -18.25 1.45
N THR A 322 6.01 -18.34 0.95
CA THR A 322 4.79 -18.53 1.75
C THR A 322 4.10 -19.85 1.44
N THR A 323 3.22 -20.29 2.34
CA THR A 323 2.46 -21.53 2.17
C THR A 323 1.62 -21.52 0.88
N TYR A 324 1.06 -20.38 0.49
CA TYR A 324 0.31 -20.27 -0.76
C TYR A 324 1.22 -20.36 -1.99
N SER A 325 2.40 -19.74 -1.96
CA SER A 325 3.39 -19.84 -3.05
C SER A 325 3.88 -21.29 -3.23
N ARG A 326 4.13 -22.00 -2.12
CA ARG A 326 4.47 -23.42 -2.14
C ARG A 326 3.32 -24.28 -2.69
N SER A 327 2.08 -24.03 -2.28
CA SER A 327 0.91 -24.72 -2.83
C SER A 327 0.72 -24.46 -4.32
N ALA A 328 0.92 -23.23 -4.79
CA ALA A 328 0.86 -22.88 -6.21
C ALA A 328 1.91 -23.64 -7.05
N ARG A 329 3.13 -23.79 -6.54
CA ARG A 329 4.13 -24.68 -7.17
C ARG A 329 3.66 -26.13 -7.24
N GLN A 330 3.06 -26.64 -6.15
CA GLN A 330 2.53 -28.00 -6.12
C GLN A 330 1.39 -28.23 -7.11
N VAL A 331 0.59 -27.20 -7.45
CA VAL A 331 -0.41 -27.28 -8.53
C VAL A 331 0.28 -27.64 -9.85
N LEU A 332 1.33 -26.90 -10.22
CA LEU A 332 2.05 -27.11 -11.49
C LEU A 332 2.74 -28.48 -11.53
N VAL A 333 3.41 -28.87 -10.44
CA VAL A 333 4.08 -30.16 -10.33
C VAL A 333 3.08 -31.32 -10.44
N ARG A 334 1.95 -31.27 -9.72
CA ARG A 334 0.94 -32.34 -9.77
C ARG A 334 0.15 -32.40 -11.06
N ALA A 335 0.03 -31.27 -11.77
CA ALA A 335 -0.53 -31.25 -13.11
C ALA A 335 0.43 -31.79 -14.17
N GLY A 336 1.71 -31.99 -13.84
CA GLY A 336 2.74 -32.40 -14.79
C GLY A 336 3.05 -31.32 -15.82
N VAL A 337 2.98 -30.03 -15.42
CA VAL A 337 3.39 -28.93 -16.30
C VAL A 337 4.88 -29.10 -16.62
N PRO A 338 5.27 -29.18 -17.91
CA PRO A 338 6.67 -29.37 -18.28
C PRO A 338 7.56 -28.22 -17.80
N GLU A 339 8.81 -28.51 -17.49
CA GLU A 339 9.83 -27.49 -17.30
C GLU A 339 9.98 -26.66 -18.59
N GLY A 340 10.22 -25.36 -18.44
CA GLY A 340 10.27 -24.40 -19.54
C GLY A 340 8.90 -24.02 -20.14
N ALA A 341 7.80 -24.61 -19.67
CA ALA A 341 6.46 -24.25 -20.13
C ALA A 341 6.17 -22.76 -19.90
N GLU A 342 5.50 -22.14 -20.87
CA GLU A 342 5.11 -20.75 -20.79
C GLU A 342 3.88 -20.60 -19.89
N LEU A 343 4.03 -19.76 -18.86
CA LEU A 343 3.04 -19.57 -17.80
C LEU A 343 2.63 -18.10 -17.71
N MET A 344 1.33 -17.87 -17.51
CA MET A 344 0.77 -16.64 -16.98
C MET A 344 0.12 -16.93 -15.64
N ILE A 345 0.27 -16.02 -14.68
CA ILE A 345 -0.44 -16.10 -13.41
C ILE A 345 -1.36 -14.89 -13.30
N VAL A 346 -2.65 -15.14 -13.05
CA VAL A 346 -3.64 -14.10 -12.76
C VAL A 346 -4.06 -14.26 -11.30
N GLY A 347 -3.93 -13.20 -10.52
CA GLY A 347 -4.18 -13.25 -9.08
C GLY A 347 -4.99 -12.07 -8.58
N HIS A 348 -5.96 -12.34 -7.71
CA HIS A 348 -6.72 -11.31 -7.00
C HIS A 348 -6.24 -11.19 -5.55
N SER A 349 -6.10 -9.96 -5.04
CA SER A 349 -5.71 -9.71 -3.65
C SER A 349 -4.46 -10.51 -3.26
N LEU A 350 -4.50 -11.37 -2.23
CA LEU A 350 -3.42 -12.30 -1.87
C LEU A 350 -2.93 -13.19 -3.04
N GLY A 351 -3.80 -13.61 -3.95
CA GLY A 351 -3.40 -14.38 -5.11
C GLY A 351 -2.44 -13.61 -6.02
N GLY A 352 -2.61 -12.29 -6.17
CA GLY A 352 -1.68 -11.45 -6.93
C GLY A 352 -0.36 -11.21 -6.19
N ILE A 353 -0.40 -11.07 -4.86
CA ILE A 353 0.81 -11.05 -4.01
C ILE A 353 1.60 -12.35 -4.21
N THR A 354 0.91 -13.48 -4.20
CA THR A 354 1.49 -14.82 -4.42
C THR A 354 2.08 -14.96 -5.82
N ALA A 355 1.38 -14.46 -6.85
CA ALA A 355 1.89 -14.44 -8.21
C ALA A 355 3.21 -13.65 -8.33
N MET A 356 3.28 -12.48 -7.68
CA MET A 356 4.49 -11.67 -7.65
C MET A 356 5.60 -12.28 -6.79
N ASN A 357 5.26 -13.00 -5.72
CA ASN A 357 6.23 -13.77 -4.94
C ASN A 357 6.89 -14.86 -5.77
N LEU A 358 6.13 -15.56 -6.61
CA LEU A 358 6.68 -16.54 -7.56
C LEU A 358 7.54 -15.87 -8.63
N ALA A 359 7.19 -14.67 -9.09
CA ALA A 359 8.01 -13.90 -10.02
C ALA A 359 9.34 -13.40 -9.41
N CYS A 360 9.37 -13.18 -8.09
CA CYS A 360 10.57 -12.81 -7.33
C CYS A 360 11.48 -14.00 -7.03
N ASP A 361 11.09 -15.23 -7.38
CA ASP A 361 11.77 -16.45 -6.98
C ASP A 361 12.55 -17.07 -8.15
N LEU A 362 13.88 -17.04 -8.04
CA LEU A 362 14.79 -17.51 -9.08
C LEU A 362 14.58 -18.99 -9.44
N ASP A 363 14.28 -19.84 -8.47
CA ASP A 363 14.07 -21.26 -8.71
C ASP A 363 12.75 -21.49 -9.47
N PHE A 364 11.74 -20.66 -9.22
CA PHE A 364 10.48 -20.72 -9.98
C PHE A 364 10.69 -20.33 -11.44
N VAL A 365 11.27 -19.15 -11.67
CA VAL A 365 11.41 -18.58 -13.02
C VAL A 365 12.48 -19.28 -13.86
N SER A 366 13.41 -20.02 -13.23
CA SER A 366 14.32 -20.92 -13.94
C SER A 366 13.68 -22.26 -14.32
N THR A 367 12.67 -22.71 -13.56
CA THR A 367 11.93 -23.95 -13.86
C THR A 367 10.83 -23.72 -14.90
N TYR A 368 10.08 -22.61 -14.79
CA TYR A 368 8.98 -22.26 -15.69
C TYR A 368 9.21 -20.90 -16.32
N ARG A 369 8.84 -20.73 -17.59
CA ARG A 369 8.95 -19.44 -18.27
C ARG A 369 7.75 -18.57 -17.90
N LEU A 370 7.88 -17.80 -16.83
CA LEU A 370 6.84 -16.86 -16.39
C LEU A 370 6.80 -15.64 -17.31
N THR A 371 5.82 -15.64 -18.21
CA THR A 371 5.71 -14.60 -19.24
C THR A 371 4.92 -13.38 -18.78
N HIS A 372 3.89 -13.60 -17.95
CA HIS A 372 2.95 -12.58 -17.52
C HIS A 372 2.53 -12.80 -16.07
N VAL A 373 2.42 -11.71 -15.31
CA VAL A 373 1.69 -11.66 -14.06
C VAL A 373 0.63 -10.58 -14.20
N VAL A 374 -0.64 -10.95 -13.99
CA VAL A 374 -1.75 -10.02 -13.97
C VAL A 374 -2.34 -10.00 -12.57
N THR A 375 -2.33 -8.83 -11.93
CA THR A 375 -2.83 -8.66 -10.57
C THR A 375 -4.09 -7.81 -10.54
N VAL A 376 -4.99 -8.14 -9.62
CA VAL A 376 -6.30 -7.50 -9.50
C VAL A 376 -6.52 -7.12 -8.05
N GLY A 377 -6.50 -5.82 -7.75
CA GLY A 377 -6.66 -5.34 -6.38
C GLY A 377 -5.56 -5.83 -5.43
N SER A 378 -4.33 -6.04 -5.91
CA SER A 378 -3.25 -6.64 -5.11
C SER A 378 -2.17 -5.61 -4.75
N PRO A 379 -1.70 -5.57 -3.49
CA PRO A 379 -0.55 -4.76 -3.09
C PRO A 379 0.74 -5.47 -3.50
N ILE A 380 1.35 -4.98 -4.57
CA ILE A 380 2.53 -5.63 -5.19
C ILE A 380 3.69 -4.69 -5.48
N ASP A 381 3.52 -3.40 -5.23
CA ASP A 381 4.46 -2.33 -5.54
C ASP A 381 5.83 -2.48 -4.86
N THR A 382 5.91 -3.27 -3.80
CA THR A 382 7.16 -3.63 -3.11
C THR A 382 7.94 -4.76 -3.77
N LYS A 383 7.35 -5.44 -4.76
CA LYS A 383 7.90 -6.66 -5.37
C LYS A 383 8.53 -6.37 -6.72
N ARG A 384 9.57 -7.13 -7.09
CA ARG A 384 10.25 -6.97 -8.38
C ARG A 384 10.50 -8.34 -9.00
N PRO A 385 10.02 -8.61 -10.23
CA PRO A 385 10.30 -9.88 -10.89
C PRO A 385 11.81 -10.05 -11.10
N VAL A 386 12.31 -11.27 -10.92
CA VAL A 386 13.73 -11.59 -11.17
C VAL A 386 14.03 -11.61 -12.66
N ASP A 387 13.09 -12.10 -13.48
CA ASP A 387 13.19 -12.07 -14.92
C ASP A 387 12.62 -10.75 -15.48
N PRO A 388 13.45 -9.87 -16.08
CA PRO A 388 12.99 -8.61 -16.64
C PRO A 388 12.09 -8.78 -17.88
N THR A 389 12.00 -9.99 -18.44
CA THR A 389 11.11 -10.29 -19.57
C THR A 389 9.67 -10.62 -19.13
N THR A 390 9.44 -10.87 -17.84
CA THR A 390 8.10 -11.06 -17.28
C THR A 390 7.31 -9.75 -17.33
N ARG A 391 6.18 -9.75 -18.04
CA ARG A 391 5.30 -8.58 -18.12
C ARG A 391 4.36 -8.53 -16.91
N ILE A 392 4.34 -7.39 -16.23
CA ILE A 392 3.47 -7.17 -15.08
C ILE A 392 2.33 -6.24 -15.47
N VAL A 393 1.10 -6.65 -15.20
CA VAL A 393 -0.12 -5.86 -15.43
C VAL A 393 -0.87 -5.74 -14.11
N SER A 394 -1.01 -4.53 -13.59
CA SER A 394 -1.72 -4.25 -12.34
C SER A 394 -3.05 -3.55 -12.62
N LEU A 395 -4.15 -4.17 -12.18
CA LEU A 395 -5.48 -3.59 -12.25
C LEU A 395 -5.86 -3.04 -10.87
N VAL A 396 -6.14 -1.75 -10.79
CA VAL A 396 -6.35 -1.03 -9.53
C VAL A 396 -7.63 -0.21 -9.59
N ASN A 397 -8.61 -0.54 -8.74
CA ASN A 397 -9.68 0.40 -8.41
C ASN A 397 -9.14 1.34 -7.32
N GLN A 398 -9.15 2.65 -7.55
CA GLN A 398 -8.65 3.65 -6.61
C GLN A 398 -9.52 3.78 -5.35
N HIS A 399 -10.74 3.24 -5.33
CA HIS A 399 -11.56 3.05 -4.12
C HIS A 399 -11.25 1.76 -3.36
N ASP A 400 -10.47 0.85 -3.95
CA ASP A 400 -9.96 -0.32 -3.27
C ASP A 400 -8.81 0.07 -2.34
N VAL A 401 -8.97 -0.25 -1.06
CA VAL A 401 -8.00 0.11 -0.02
C VAL A 401 -6.79 -0.82 -0.02
N ILE A 402 -6.93 -2.01 -0.61
CA ILE A 402 -5.97 -3.11 -0.46
C ILE A 402 -4.70 -2.92 -1.32
N PRO A 403 -4.76 -2.46 -2.59
CA PRO A 403 -3.57 -2.20 -3.40
C PRO A 403 -2.54 -1.28 -2.74
N GLY A 404 -2.98 -0.26 -2.00
CA GLY A 404 -2.06 0.68 -1.35
C GLY A 404 -1.38 0.19 -0.07
N LEU A 405 -1.72 -1.01 0.43
CA LEU A 405 -1.28 -1.50 1.74
C LEU A 405 0.18 -1.95 1.83
N ASP A 406 0.90 -2.10 0.71
CA ASP A 406 2.34 -2.37 0.75
C ASP A 406 3.21 -1.12 0.70
N GLY A 407 2.60 0.08 0.73
CA GLY A 407 3.33 1.35 0.88
C GLY A 407 3.42 2.20 -0.37
N ARG A 408 2.79 1.81 -1.49
CA ARG A 408 2.60 2.66 -2.68
C ARG A 408 1.15 3.10 -2.90
N GLY A 409 0.44 3.43 -1.80
CA GLY A 409 -0.86 4.11 -1.88
C GLY A 409 -0.77 5.49 -2.53
N PRO A 410 -1.90 6.18 -2.77
CA PRO A 410 -1.94 7.50 -3.42
C PRO A 410 -1.05 8.58 -2.77
N ALA A 411 -0.78 8.44 -1.47
CA ALA A 411 0.12 9.34 -0.73
C ALA A 411 1.61 8.98 -0.86
N SER A 412 1.96 7.89 -1.55
CA SER A 412 3.32 7.41 -1.65
C SER A 412 4.18 8.28 -2.56
N ALA A 413 5.46 8.29 -2.25
CA ALA A 413 6.47 9.06 -2.98
C ALA A 413 7.12 8.29 -4.13
N HIS A 414 6.67 7.06 -4.40
CA HIS A 414 7.28 6.19 -5.42
C HIS A 414 6.32 5.90 -6.56
N ASP A 415 6.87 5.96 -7.77
CA ASP A 415 6.13 5.66 -8.98
C ASP A 415 6.09 4.15 -9.27
N THR A 416 5.10 3.77 -10.06
CA THR A 416 5.02 2.43 -10.66
C THR A 416 6.27 2.21 -11.53
N PRO A 417 6.95 1.05 -11.46
CA PRO A 417 8.08 0.78 -12.33
C PRO A 417 7.70 0.91 -13.81
N ASP A 418 8.52 1.59 -14.63
CA ASP A 418 8.26 1.81 -16.07
C ASP A 418 7.97 0.52 -16.86
N SER A 419 8.52 -0.60 -16.40
CA SER A 419 8.31 -1.93 -16.97
C SER A 419 6.90 -2.49 -16.78
N TRP A 420 6.08 -1.89 -15.90
CA TRP A 420 4.76 -2.39 -15.52
C TRP A 420 3.67 -1.61 -16.23
N VAL A 421 2.56 -2.31 -16.50
CA VAL A 421 1.35 -1.69 -17.02
C VAL A 421 0.35 -1.58 -15.88
N GLU A 422 0.25 -0.40 -15.27
CA GLU A 422 -0.83 -0.10 -14.34
C GLU A 422 -2.05 0.46 -15.08
N CYS A 423 -3.21 -0.09 -14.72
CA CYS A 423 -4.53 0.31 -15.17
C CYS A 423 -5.33 0.69 -13.93
N ALA A 424 -5.31 1.97 -13.58
CA ALA A 424 -6.07 2.51 -12.46
C ALA A 424 -7.37 3.18 -12.92
N TRP A 425 -8.42 3.13 -12.09
CA TRP A 425 -9.68 3.84 -12.33
C TRP A 425 -10.45 4.15 -11.05
N LEU A 426 -11.48 4.99 -11.16
CA LEU A 426 -12.53 5.20 -10.17
C LEU A 426 -13.86 4.74 -10.78
N ASP A 427 -14.72 4.13 -9.98
CA ASP A 427 -16.06 3.71 -10.40
C ASP A 427 -17.09 3.89 -9.26
N GLU A 428 -18.34 3.49 -9.52
CA GLU A 428 -19.42 3.59 -8.54
C GLU A 428 -19.28 2.61 -7.35
N THR A 429 -18.36 1.63 -7.43
CA THR A 429 -18.09 0.70 -6.33
C THR A 429 -17.17 1.36 -5.31
N TYR A 430 -17.72 2.35 -4.63
CA TYR A 430 -16.98 3.19 -3.70
C TYR A 430 -16.62 2.46 -2.40
N ASP A 431 -17.58 1.77 -1.80
CA ASP A 431 -17.41 1.22 -0.46
C ASP A 431 -16.67 -0.13 -0.49
N TYR A 432 -15.65 -0.28 0.35
CA TYR A 432 -15.11 -1.60 0.72
C TYR A 432 -16.23 -2.50 1.30
N PRO A 433 -16.14 -3.84 1.39
CA PRO A 433 -15.29 -4.70 0.59
C PRO A 433 -15.74 -4.80 -0.88
N LEU A 434 -16.80 -4.10 -1.30
CA LEU A 434 -17.31 -4.19 -2.67
C LEU A 434 -16.29 -3.64 -3.67
N SER A 435 -15.63 -2.51 -3.35
CA SER A 435 -14.55 -1.94 -4.16
C SER A 435 -13.36 -2.90 -4.37
N HIS A 436 -13.18 -3.86 -3.46
CA HIS A 436 -12.13 -4.89 -3.52
C HIS A 436 -12.60 -6.22 -4.12
N ALA A 437 -13.90 -6.39 -4.37
CA ALA A 437 -14.45 -7.65 -4.84
C ALA A 437 -14.02 -7.91 -6.30
N PRO A 438 -13.55 -9.12 -6.67
CA PRO A 438 -13.16 -9.41 -8.05
C PRO A 438 -14.32 -9.20 -9.04
N GLN A 439 -15.56 -9.42 -8.60
CA GLN A 439 -16.76 -9.17 -9.41
C GLN A 439 -16.91 -7.69 -9.79
N ALA A 440 -16.61 -6.76 -8.87
CA ALA A 440 -16.64 -5.32 -9.15
C ALA A 440 -15.62 -4.94 -10.23
N TYR A 441 -14.38 -5.46 -10.10
CA TYR A 441 -13.34 -5.28 -11.12
C TYR A 441 -13.78 -5.82 -12.50
N ALA A 442 -14.35 -7.02 -12.54
CA ALA A 442 -14.86 -7.62 -13.77
C ALA A 442 -16.01 -6.81 -14.38
N ASP A 443 -16.93 -6.31 -13.56
CA ASP A 443 -18.09 -5.52 -14.00
C ASP A 443 -17.66 -4.21 -14.65
N THR A 444 -16.76 -3.44 -14.03
CA THR A 444 -16.25 -2.18 -14.59
C THR A 444 -15.53 -2.40 -15.92
N LEU A 445 -14.67 -3.41 -16.00
CA LEU A 445 -13.98 -3.78 -17.24
C LEU A 445 -14.95 -4.26 -18.33
N ARG A 446 -16.02 -4.97 -17.95
CA ARG A 446 -17.01 -5.53 -18.89
C ARG A 446 -17.89 -4.44 -19.50
N ARG A 447 -18.29 -3.45 -18.70
CA ARG A 447 -19.13 -2.32 -19.17
C ARG A 447 -18.40 -1.43 -20.17
N GLY A 448 -17.07 -1.46 -20.19
CA GLY A 448 -16.26 -0.65 -21.09
C GLY A 448 -16.20 0.82 -20.68
N GLU A 449 -16.55 1.14 -19.43
CA GLU A 449 -16.41 2.47 -18.84
C GLU A 449 -14.95 2.93 -18.82
N VAL A 450 -14.03 1.97 -18.79
CA VAL A 450 -12.58 2.17 -18.87
C VAL A 450 -11.98 1.39 -20.05
N PRO A 451 -10.99 1.94 -20.78
CA PRO A 451 -10.38 1.29 -21.95
C PRO A 451 -9.41 0.16 -21.57
N HIS A 452 -9.37 -0.24 -20.29
CA HIS A 452 -8.36 -1.13 -19.74
C HIS A 452 -8.55 -2.59 -20.15
N ARG A 453 -9.79 -3.04 -20.39
CA ARG A 453 -10.06 -4.42 -20.85
C ARG A 453 -9.32 -4.73 -22.16
N ASP A 454 -9.52 -3.89 -23.17
CA ASP A 454 -8.90 -4.07 -24.48
C ASP A 454 -7.37 -3.90 -24.41
N ARG A 455 -6.89 -2.97 -23.57
CA ARG A 455 -5.47 -2.77 -23.34
C ARG A 455 -4.81 -4.02 -22.76
N VAL A 456 -5.40 -4.61 -21.72
CA VAL A 456 -4.88 -5.84 -21.10
C VAL A 456 -4.98 -7.02 -22.05
N ASN A 457 -6.13 -7.21 -22.72
CA ASN A 457 -6.32 -8.29 -23.68
C ASN A 457 -5.28 -8.24 -24.82
N ARG A 458 -4.90 -7.05 -25.31
CA ARG A 458 -3.81 -6.90 -26.28
C ARG A 458 -2.43 -7.34 -25.76
N LEU A 459 -2.19 -7.27 -24.45
CA LEU A 459 -0.94 -7.70 -23.84
C LEU A 459 -0.85 -9.23 -23.70
N ILE A 460 -2.00 -9.91 -23.57
CA ILE A 460 -2.08 -11.34 -23.29
C ILE A 460 -2.46 -12.20 -24.50
N THR A 461 -2.50 -11.64 -25.73
CA THR A 461 -2.94 -12.34 -26.96
C THR A 461 -2.20 -13.64 -27.26
N ARG A 462 -0.99 -13.84 -26.72
CA ARG A 462 -0.28 -15.12 -26.79
C ARG A 462 -1.06 -16.28 -26.13
N TYR A 463 -2.05 -15.99 -25.29
CA TYR A 463 -2.92 -16.97 -24.65
C TYR A 463 -4.26 -17.12 -25.39
N ASP A 464 -4.42 -16.52 -26.56
CA ASP A 464 -5.59 -16.74 -27.42
C ASP A 464 -5.54 -18.15 -28.01
N GLY A 465 -6.65 -18.89 -27.91
CA GLY A 465 -6.71 -20.29 -28.34
C GLY A 465 -7.83 -21.08 -27.69
N GLU A 466 -7.79 -22.40 -27.85
CA GLU A 466 -8.77 -23.33 -27.29
C GLU A 466 -8.39 -23.71 -25.85
N ILE A 467 -9.35 -23.60 -24.93
CA ILE A 467 -9.18 -24.09 -23.55
C ILE A 467 -9.34 -25.61 -23.56
N VAL A 468 -8.23 -26.33 -23.49
CA VAL A 468 -8.19 -27.80 -23.52
C VAL A 468 -8.29 -28.44 -22.13
N GLY A 469 -8.24 -27.63 -21.06
CA GLY A 469 -8.47 -28.12 -19.72
C GLY A 469 -8.54 -27.02 -18.67
N ASN A 470 -9.53 -27.12 -17.80
CA ASN A 470 -9.66 -26.35 -16.56
C ASN A 470 -9.58 -27.33 -15.39
N GLN A 471 -8.49 -27.27 -14.62
CA GLN A 471 -8.21 -28.21 -13.54
C GLN A 471 -8.20 -27.47 -12.20
N PRO A 472 -9.24 -27.60 -11.38
CA PRO A 472 -9.25 -27.01 -10.05
C PRO A 472 -8.42 -27.85 -9.08
N TYR A 473 -7.76 -27.16 -8.17
CA TYR A 473 -6.94 -27.73 -7.11
C TYR A 473 -7.33 -27.11 -5.78
N LEU A 474 -7.50 -27.97 -4.77
CA LEU A 474 -7.62 -27.57 -3.39
C LEU A 474 -6.22 -27.33 -2.81
N VAL A 475 -5.93 -26.07 -2.47
CA VAL A 475 -4.71 -25.65 -1.78
C VAL A 475 -4.91 -25.66 -0.27
N ARG A 476 -3.99 -26.30 0.45
CA ARG A 476 -4.04 -26.45 1.91
C ARG A 476 -2.72 -26.06 2.55
N ASP A 477 -2.80 -25.69 3.83
CA ASP A 477 -1.59 -25.46 4.63
C ASP A 477 -0.88 -26.78 5.00
N LYS A 478 -1.65 -27.86 5.20
CA LYS A 478 -1.20 -29.17 5.67
C LYS A 478 -1.79 -30.33 4.89
#